data_AF-A0A2E3FIT3-F1
#
_entry.id   AF-A0A2E3FIT3-F1
#
_cell.length_a   1.000
_cell.length_b   1.000
_cell.length_c   1.000
_cell.angle_alpha   90.00
_cell.angle_beta   90.00
_cell.angle_gamma   90.00
#
_symmetry.space_group_name_H-M   'P 1'
#
loop_
_entity.id
_entity.type
_entity.pdbx_description
1 polymer ?
#
loop_
_entity_poly.entity_id
_entity_poly.type
_entity_poly.pdbx_seq_one_letter_code
_entity_poly.pdbx_strand_id
1 'polypeptide(L)'
;MPSSLDLHAASPFGTILYIGAGEAQDLGQFQDLNPQQILLVEANPARARALEKQVAGQAGIEILSVAVGGFTGQGRLRILNMPEYSSLRPFTGLSDLFPGIRETRQTDVDTYMAHELVSQLDLPEDRAHVLILDAPGVEEVILHSLIAHDQLTRFEYVILRAGIEPFYEGNKGLDALIPMATQAGFRAVGRSEEDPDFPQATLVKDPLTLENRALQEKQTTLEARLKTLEGTLKTAQARATKAEGAWKEVNESLKAKTSELAETTDKLTAAQARATKAEGAWKEVNESLKAKTSELSETADKLTAAQARATKAEADLAAQAEILSMTKTAAQTEQNALKERLAQREEALERKEMDLGVALRSQSALQMDLQTLRNNYETLRAEKTAQDKLLLQVTTRLNAASRYLHMLNAAPGETATPELDSPESQEDPAPQPAAKPTGKSRARKTSAPRKKRGATK
;
A
#
# COMPACT_ATOMS: atom_id res chain seq x y z
N MET A 1 79.85 38.78 -64.14
CA MET A 1 80.99 37.90 -63.75
C MET A 1 81.76 38.51 -62.57
N PRO A 2 81.57 38.01 -61.34
CA PRO A 2 80.63 36.95 -60.97
C PRO A 2 79.20 37.50 -60.97
N SER A 3 78.35 36.87 -61.74
CA SER A 3 76.89 37.07 -61.75
C SER A 3 76.29 35.67 -61.81
N SER A 4 76.79 34.81 -60.92
CA SER A 4 76.43 33.41 -60.77
C SER A 4 75.49 33.30 -59.58
N LEU A 5 74.23 32.99 -59.85
CA LEU A 5 73.21 32.75 -58.85
C LEU A 5 73.57 31.56 -57.94
N ASP A 6 74.25 31.83 -56.82
CA ASP A 6 74.94 30.84 -55.98
C ASP A 6 73.97 30.05 -55.06
N LEU A 7 73.02 29.30 -55.65
CA LEU A 7 72.04 28.49 -54.93
C LEU A 7 72.60 27.09 -54.61
N HIS A 8 72.96 26.87 -53.35
CA HIS A 8 73.48 25.59 -52.84
C HIS A 8 72.42 24.78 -52.09
N ALA A 9 71.60 24.03 -52.82
CA ALA A 9 70.63 23.11 -52.25
C ALA A 9 71.27 21.80 -51.75
N ALA A 10 70.76 21.25 -50.65
CA ALA A 10 71.15 19.91 -50.17
C ALA A 10 70.49 18.76 -50.98
N SER A 11 69.40 19.08 -51.70
CA SER A 11 68.65 18.17 -52.58
C SER A 11 68.76 18.63 -54.04
N PRO A 12 68.59 17.73 -55.03
CA PRO A 12 68.53 18.13 -56.44
C PRO A 12 67.43 19.16 -56.70
N PHE A 13 67.66 20.07 -57.65
CA PHE A 13 66.64 21.03 -58.03
C PHE A 13 65.42 20.35 -58.69
N GLY A 14 64.24 20.81 -58.33
CA GLY A 14 62.95 20.36 -58.85
C GLY A 14 62.44 21.33 -59.90
N THR A 15 61.47 22.14 -59.51
CA THR A 15 60.76 23.08 -60.37
C THR A 15 61.23 24.50 -60.06
N ILE A 16 61.62 25.23 -61.11
CA ILE A 16 61.88 26.68 -61.06
C ILE A 16 60.64 27.38 -61.64
N LEU A 17 59.86 28.03 -60.79
CA LEU A 17 58.70 28.83 -61.17
C LEU A 17 59.11 30.30 -61.29
N TYR A 18 59.19 30.80 -62.52
CA TYR A 18 59.55 32.19 -62.81
C TYR A 18 58.30 32.98 -63.21
N ILE A 19 57.79 33.82 -62.30
CA ILE A 19 56.64 34.69 -62.53
C ILE A 19 57.10 36.07 -62.98
N GLY A 20 56.67 36.47 -64.18
CA GLY A 20 57.14 37.69 -64.86
C GLY A 20 58.40 37.46 -65.70
N ALA A 21 58.58 36.25 -66.23
CA ALA A 21 59.82 35.81 -66.88
C ALA A 21 60.33 36.71 -68.02
N GLY A 22 59.44 37.45 -68.69
CA GLY A 22 59.81 38.55 -69.59
C GLY A 22 60.57 38.13 -70.86
N GLU A 23 61.89 38.29 -70.83
CA GLU A 23 62.82 37.81 -71.88
C GLU A 23 63.72 36.66 -71.38
N ALA A 24 63.59 36.29 -70.11
CA ALA A 24 64.34 35.25 -69.42
C ALA A 24 65.85 35.35 -69.69
N GLN A 25 66.42 36.55 -69.53
CA GLN A 25 67.83 36.83 -69.85
C GLN A 25 68.77 35.96 -69.01
N ASP A 26 68.39 35.65 -67.77
CA ASP A 26 69.10 34.75 -66.85
C ASP A 26 68.76 33.26 -67.00
N LEU A 27 68.00 32.85 -68.01
CA LEU A 27 67.54 31.47 -68.18
C LEU A 27 68.70 30.46 -68.13
N GLY A 28 69.84 30.78 -68.72
CA GLY A 28 71.04 29.95 -68.66
C GLY A 28 71.52 29.66 -67.24
N GLN A 29 71.47 30.66 -66.34
CA GLN A 29 71.84 30.48 -64.93
C GLN A 29 70.93 29.45 -64.24
N PHE A 30 69.63 29.50 -64.55
CA PHE A 30 68.63 28.55 -64.02
C PHE A 30 68.72 27.17 -64.66
N GLN A 31 69.21 27.06 -65.90
CA GLN A 31 69.48 25.78 -66.57
C GLN A 31 70.74 25.10 -66.02
N ASP A 32 71.78 25.86 -65.66
CA ASP A 32 73.03 25.35 -65.06
C ASP A 32 72.79 24.66 -63.69
N LEU A 33 71.69 24.98 -63.01
CA LEU A 33 71.23 24.27 -61.80
C LEU A 33 70.69 22.85 -62.08
N ASN A 34 70.52 22.47 -63.35
CA ASN A 34 69.95 21.20 -63.81
C ASN A 34 68.62 20.81 -63.09
N PRO A 35 67.58 21.67 -63.14
CA PRO A 35 66.27 21.39 -62.56
C PRO A 35 65.53 20.28 -63.31
N GLN A 36 64.50 19.70 -62.68
CA GLN A 36 63.54 18.81 -63.33
C GLN A 36 62.64 19.57 -64.32
N GLN A 37 62.25 20.80 -63.99
CA GLN A 37 61.43 21.65 -64.84
C GLN A 37 61.70 23.15 -64.57
N ILE A 38 61.60 23.97 -65.62
CA ILE A 38 61.47 25.42 -65.53
C ILE A 38 60.10 25.82 -66.10
N LEU A 39 59.28 26.48 -65.30
CA LEU A 39 57.99 27.03 -65.74
C LEU A 39 58.10 28.57 -65.78
N LEU A 40 58.11 29.11 -66.99
CA LEU A 40 58.18 30.55 -67.26
C LEU A 40 56.75 31.09 -67.42
N VAL A 41 56.34 32.02 -66.56
CA VAL A 41 55.00 32.63 -66.60
C VAL A 41 55.16 34.09 -67.03
N GLU A 42 54.54 34.45 -68.16
CA GLU A 42 54.70 35.78 -68.77
C GLU A 42 53.35 36.37 -69.18
N ALA A 43 53.03 37.54 -68.62
CA ALA A 43 51.74 38.18 -68.80
C ALA A 43 51.54 38.82 -70.19
N ASN A 44 52.60 39.33 -70.82
CA ASN A 44 52.52 40.04 -72.10
C ASN A 44 52.55 39.03 -73.27
N PRO A 45 51.44 38.83 -74.02
CA PRO A 45 51.41 37.80 -75.06
C PRO A 45 52.39 38.04 -76.22
N ALA A 46 52.97 39.24 -76.33
CA ALA A 46 54.06 39.50 -77.28
C ALA A 46 55.43 38.97 -76.77
N ARG A 47 55.69 39.02 -75.46
CA ARG A 47 56.91 38.48 -74.83
C ARG A 47 56.83 36.96 -74.69
N ALA A 48 55.69 36.42 -74.25
CA ALA A 48 55.47 34.97 -74.21
C ALA A 48 55.74 34.29 -75.58
N ARG A 49 55.21 34.84 -76.68
CA ARG A 49 55.50 34.36 -78.06
C ARG A 49 56.91 34.64 -78.58
N ALA A 50 57.75 35.36 -77.83
CA ALA A 50 59.18 35.47 -78.08
C ALA A 50 59.94 34.39 -77.29
N LEU A 51 59.64 34.23 -76.00
CA LEU A 51 60.13 33.13 -75.15
C LEU A 51 59.85 31.76 -75.78
N GLU A 52 58.63 31.52 -76.31
CA GLU A 52 58.23 30.29 -76.99
C GLU A 52 59.18 29.91 -78.14
N LYS A 53 59.77 30.89 -78.82
CA LYS A 53 60.72 30.70 -79.93
C LYS A 53 62.15 30.55 -79.44
N GLN A 54 62.50 31.21 -78.34
CA GLN A 54 63.80 31.15 -77.68
C GLN A 54 64.04 29.78 -77.03
N VAL A 55 63.00 29.20 -76.42
CA VAL A 55 63.06 27.87 -75.76
C VAL A 55 62.59 26.72 -76.65
N ALA A 56 62.26 26.99 -77.92
CA ALA A 56 61.75 25.99 -78.86
C ALA A 56 62.71 24.79 -79.00
N GLY A 57 62.24 23.60 -78.62
CA GLY A 57 63.02 22.37 -78.66
C GLY A 57 63.94 22.13 -77.44
N GLN A 58 63.94 23.02 -76.45
CA GLN A 58 64.61 22.79 -75.17
C GLN A 58 63.72 21.93 -74.27
N ALA A 59 64.25 20.82 -73.76
CA ALA A 59 63.50 19.92 -72.88
C ALA A 59 63.41 20.47 -71.45
N GLY A 60 62.31 20.18 -70.75
CA GLY A 60 62.10 20.60 -69.36
C GLY A 60 61.72 22.07 -69.17
N ILE A 61 61.50 22.83 -70.24
CA ILE A 61 61.00 24.22 -70.15
C ILE A 61 59.56 24.29 -70.66
N GLU A 62 58.70 24.91 -69.87
CA GLU A 62 57.30 25.21 -70.20
C GLU A 62 57.04 26.72 -70.08
N ILE A 63 56.14 27.25 -70.90
CA ILE A 63 55.73 28.66 -70.88
C ILE A 63 54.21 28.75 -70.69
N LEU A 64 53.79 29.58 -69.73
CA LEU A 64 52.40 29.86 -69.44
C LEU A 64 52.11 31.35 -69.69
N SER A 65 51.40 31.65 -70.78
CA SER A 65 51.09 33.02 -71.24
C SER A 65 49.92 33.66 -70.45
N VAL A 66 50.02 33.70 -69.11
CA VAL A 66 49.01 34.24 -68.19
C VAL A 66 49.64 35.25 -67.23
N ALA A 67 48.82 36.11 -66.63
CA ALA A 67 49.27 36.94 -65.51
C ALA A 67 48.96 36.27 -64.16
N VAL A 68 49.83 36.42 -63.17
CA VAL A 68 49.58 35.96 -61.81
C VAL A 68 49.30 37.16 -60.90
N GLY A 69 48.33 37.05 -60.01
CA GLY A 69 47.94 38.15 -59.14
C GLY A 69 46.95 37.76 -58.05
N GLY A 70 46.05 38.69 -57.71
CA GLY A 70 45.07 38.54 -56.62
C GLY A 70 43.70 38.02 -57.03
N PHE A 71 43.52 37.57 -58.27
CA PHE A 71 42.25 37.04 -58.78
C PHE A 71 42.46 36.13 -60.00
N THR A 72 41.53 35.20 -60.20
CA THR A 72 41.49 34.29 -61.35
C THR A 72 40.36 34.69 -62.29
N GLY A 73 40.60 34.65 -63.60
CA GLY A 73 39.62 35.05 -64.61
C GLY A 73 40.24 35.88 -65.73
N GLN A 74 39.65 37.03 -66.05
CA GLN A 74 40.17 38.00 -67.02
C GLN A 74 40.67 39.25 -66.29
N GLY A 75 41.91 39.64 -66.57
CA GLY A 75 42.55 40.85 -66.05
C GLY A 75 43.09 41.71 -67.18
N ARG A 76 43.39 42.97 -66.88
CA ARG A 76 43.84 43.93 -67.89
C ARG A 76 45.31 44.28 -67.70
N LEU A 77 46.15 43.81 -68.62
CA LEU A 77 47.55 44.20 -68.70
C LEU A 77 47.68 45.57 -69.35
N ARG A 78 48.41 46.47 -68.68
CA ARG A 78 48.79 47.80 -69.15
C ARG A 78 50.20 47.70 -69.73
N ILE A 79 50.32 47.84 -71.05
CA ILE A 79 51.58 47.65 -71.75
C ILE A 79 52.20 49.01 -72.02
N LEU A 80 53.36 49.26 -71.40
CA LEU A 80 54.06 50.54 -71.48
C LEU A 80 54.96 50.60 -72.73
N ASN A 81 55.55 51.76 -73.02
CA ASN A 81 56.59 51.89 -74.06
C ASN A 81 57.92 51.25 -73.67
N MET A 82 58.07 50.87 -72.40
CA MET A 82 59.11 49.98 -71.87
C MET A 82 58.38 48.70 -71.40
N PRO A 83 58.27 47.65 -72.25
CA PRO A 83 57.43 46.48 -72.00
C PRO A 83 57.77 45.70 -70.72
N GLU A 84 59.01 45.79 -70.25
CA GLU A 84 59.52 45.24 -68.99
C GLU A 84 58.78 45.78 -67.76
N TYR A 85 58.22 46.98 -67.83
CA TYR A 85 57.45 47.62 -66.76
C TYR A 85 55.92 47.53 -66.99
N SER A 86 55.47 46.57 -67.81
CA SER A 86 54.03 46.32 -68.03
C SER A 86 53.41 45.63 -66.82
N SER A 87 52.25 46.09 -66.34
CA SER A 87 51.61 45.58 -65.12
C SER A 87 50.09 45.44 -65.25
N LEU A 88 49.48 44.61 -64.40
CA LEU A 88 48.03 44.63 -64.17
C LEU A 88 47.57 45.92 -63.46
N ARG A 89 48.49 46.63 -62.80
CA ARG A 89 48.21 47.86 -62.04
C ARG A 89 48.70 49.13 -62.75
N PRO A 90 48.08 50.29 -62.52
CA PRO A 90 48.66 51.58 -62.93
C PRO A 90 50.05 51.79 -62.29
N PHE A 91 50.98 52.33 -63.06
CA PHE A 91 52.23 52.87 -62.52
C PHE A 91 51.97 54.23 -61.86
N THR A 92 52.76 54.55 -60.83
CA THR A 92 52.68 55.78 -60.04
C THR A 92 54.02 56.51 -60.08
N GLY A 93 54.94 56.18 -59.17
CA GLY A 93 56.28 56.80 -59.06
C GLY A 93 57.24 56.46 -60.20
N LEU A 94 56.90 55.47 -61.05
CA LEU A 94 57.74 55.08 -62.19
C LEU A 94 58.02 56.23 -63.19
N SER A 95 57.14 57.24 -63.20
CA SER A 95 57.28 58.45 -64.02
C SER A 95 58.54 59.28 -63.66
N ASP A 96 58.96 59.22 -62.40
CA ASP A 96 60.06 60.01 -61.86
C ASP A 96 61.43 59.38 -62.20
N LEU A 97 61.48 58.05 -62.30
CA LEU A 97 62.64 57.30 -62.80
C LEU A 97 62.78 57.37 -64.33
N PHE A 98 61.66 57.25 -65.06
CA PHE A 98 61.67 57.17 -66.53
C PHE A 98 60.86 58.30 -67.18
N PRO A 99 61.42 59.53 -67.28
CA PRO A 99 60.77 60.66 -67.94
C PRO A 99 60.32 60.35 -69.37
N GLY A 100 59.01 60.28 -69.58
CA GLY A 100 58.39 59.93 -70.86
C GLY A 100 57.86 58.49 -70.96
N ILE A 101 57.92 57.71 -69.88
CA ILE A 101 57.18 56.44 -69.79
C ILE A 101 55.67 56.68 -69.87
N ARG A 102 54.96 55.80 -70.58
CA ARG A 102 53.53 55.92 -70.87
C ARG A 102 52.91 54.58 -71.25
N GLU A 103 51.63 54.42 -70.92
CA GLU A 103 50.81 53.33 -71.45
C GLU A 103 50.69 53.47 -72.98
N THR A 104 50.94 52.39 -73.72
CA THR A 104 50.83 52.37 -75.20
C THR A 104 49.61 51.59 -75.69
N ARG A 105 49.20 50.57 -74.93
CA ARG A 105 47.98 49.80 -75.16
C ARG A 105 47.55 49.10 -73.87
N GLN A 106 46.27 48.78 -73.79
CA GLN A 106 45.74 47.80 -72.85
C GLN A 106 45.52 46.47 -73.59
N THR A 107 45.59 45.34 -72.88
CA THR A 107 45.28 44.02 -73.42
C THR A 107 44.67 43.19 -72.30
N ASP A 108 43.49 42.61 -72.56
CA ASP A 108 42.87 41.69 -71.62
C ASP A 108 43.56 40.32 -71.73
N VAL A 109 43.85 39.69 -70.58
CA VAL A 109 44.66 38.47 -70.43
C VAL A 109 44.05 37.55 -69.38
N ASP A 110 44.27 36.25 -69.51
CA ASP A 110 43.94 35.27 -68.48
C ASP A 110 44.76 35.57 -67.21
N THR A 111 44.10 35.48 -66.04
CA THR A 111 44.75 35.61 -64.73
C THR A 111 44.52 34.41 -63.85
N TYR A 112 45.50 34.14 -62.98
CA TYR A 112 45.40 33.17 -61.89
C TYR A 112 45.83 33.78 -60.55
N MET A 113 45.20 33.34 -59.46
CA MET A 113 45.76 33.51 -58.12
C MET A 113 47.03 32.65 -57.98
N ALA A 114 48.05 33.19 -57.31
CA ALA A 114 49.33 32.51 -57.16
C ALA A 114 49.22 31.12 -56.50
N HIS A 115 48.36 30.98 -55.50
CA HIS A 115 48.13 29.69 -54.84
C HIS A 115 47.39 28.68 -55.73
N GLU A 116 46.50 29.12 -56.63
CA GLU A 116 45.82 28.20 -57.58
C GLU A 116 46.81 27.67 -58.61
N LEU A 117 47.74 28.51 -59.09
CA LEU A 117 48.83 28.09 -59.96
C LEU A 117 49.75 27.09 -59.25
N VAL A 118 50.26 27.43 -58.06
CA VAL A 118 51.16 26.54 -57.30
C VAL A 118 50.48 25.22 -56.89
N SER A 119 49.16 25.22 -56.65
CA SER A 119 48.38 24.00 -56.40
C SER A 119 48.31 23.05 -57.58
N GLN A 120 48.51 23.53 -58.81
CA GLN A 120 48.54 22.71 -60.03
C GLN A 120 49.94 22.13 -60.33
N LEU A 121 50.99 22.61 -59.63
CA LEU A 121 52.35 22.14 -59.85
C LEU A 121 52.68 20.92 -59.00
N ASP A 122 53.22 19.90 -59.65
CA ASP A 122 53.98 18.86 -58.98
C ASP A 122 55.28 19.47 -58.44
N LEU A 123 55.37 19.56 -57.11
CA LEU A 123 56.56 19.99 -56.39
C LEU A 123 56.90 18.88 -55.36
N PRO A 124 57.69 17.86 -55.72
CA PRO A 124 58.05 16.76 -54.82
C PRO A 124 58.90 17.22 -53.63
N GLU A 125 58.60 16.71 -52.44
CA GLU A 125 59.26 17.09 -51.18
C GLU A 125 60.75 16.67 -51.09
N ASP A 126 61.21 15.77 -51.97
CA ASP A 126 62.62 15.34 -52.04
C ASP A 126 63.51 16.28 -52.86
N ARG A 127 62.97 17.41 -53.36
CA ARG A 127 63.67 18.35 -54.25
C ARG A 127 63.61 19.80 -53.78
N ALA A 128 64.63 20.57 -54.18
CA ALA A 128 64.68 22.01 -53.96
C ALA A 128 63.94 22.76 -55.07
N HIS A 129 62.83 23.42 -54.73
CA HIS A 129 62.05 24.24 -55.67
C HIS A 129 62.43 25.72 -55.53
N VAL A 130 62.40 26.46 -56.63
CA VAL A 130 62.76 27.89 -56.67
C VAL A 130 61.57 28.70 -57.16
N LEU A 131 61.20 29.75 -56.43
CA LEU A 131 60.25 30.77 -56.87
C LEU A 131 61.02 32.03 -57.25
N ILE A 132 60.77 32.60 -58.43
CA ILE A 132 61.29 33.90 -58.85
C ILE A 132 60.07 34.79 -59.11
N LEU A 133 60.02 35.93 -58.42
CA LEU A 133 59.02 36.98 -58.63
C LEU A 133 59.71 38.21 -59.22
N ASP A 134 59.49 38.47 -60.51
CA ASP A 134 59.82 39.73 -61.19
C ASP A 134 58.57 40.22 -61.93
N ALA A 135 57.52 40.50 -61.16
CA ALA A 135 56.17 40.76 -61.67
C ALA A 135 55.69 42.17 -61.23
N PRO A 136 56.15 43.24 -61.90
CA PRO A 136 56.05 44.60 -61.41
C PRO A 136 54.62 45.02 -61.02
N GLY A 137 54.45 45.46 -59.78
CA GLY A 137 53.18 45.96 -59.25
C GLY A 137 52.22 44.91 -58.68
N VAL A 138 52.57 43.62 -58.69
CA VAL A 138 51.75 42.52 -58.14
C VAL A 138 52.52 41.56 -57.21
N GLU A 139 53.81 41.79 -57.00
CA GLU A 139 54.73 40.98 -56.17
C GLU A 139 54.19 40.79 -54.75
N GLU A 140 53.68 41.85 -54.11
CA GLU A 140 53.08 41.79 -52.78
C GLU A 140 51.91 40.80 -52.72
N VAL A 141 51.05 40.82 -53.73
CA VAL A 141 49.81 40.04 -53.75
C VAL A 141 50.09 38.57 -54.04
N ILE A 142 51.05 38.29 -54.92
CA ILE A 142 51.56 36.94 -55.18
C ILE A 142 52.15 36.37 -53.88
N LEU A 143 53.05 37.11 -53.23
CA LEU A 143 53.67 36.71 -51.97
C LEU A 143 52.63 36.50 -50.87
N HIS A 144 51.69 37.43 -50.70
CA HIS A 144 50.62 37.32 -49.70
C HIS A 144 49.71 36.10 -49.95
N SER A 145 49.32 35.83 -51.21
CA SER A 145 48.52 34.65 -51.55
C SER A 145 49.25 33.34 -51.27
N LEU A 146 50.56 33.27 -51.46
CA LEU A 146 51.34 32.05 -51.17
C LEU A 146 51.58 31.86 -49.66
N ILE A 147 51.68 32.94 -48.90
CA ILE A 147 51.79 32.89 -47.42
C ILE A 147 50.45 32.50 -46.79
N ALA A 148 49.34 33.10 -47.22
CA ALA A 148 48.01 32.87 -46.64
C ALA A 148 47.48 31.43 -46.84
N HIS A 149 48.02 30.69 -47.81
CA HIS A 149 47.67 29.31 -48.11
C HIS A 149 48.75 28.28 -47.72
N ASP A 150 49.81 28.70 -47.02
CA ASP A 150 50.99 27.89 -46.66
C ASP A 150 51.60 27.13 -47.86
N GLN A 151 51.80 27.87 -48.97
CA GLN A 151 52.40 27.34 -50.20
C GLN A 151 53.75 27.96 -50.54
N LEU A 152 54.10 29.12 -49.96
CA LEU A 152 55.45 29.68 -50.09
C LEU A 152 56.50 28.69 -49.54
N THR A 153 56.16 27.96 -48.49
CA THR A 153 56.97 26.93 -47.82
C THR A 153 57.24 25.68 -48.68
N ARG A 154 56.59 25.52 -49.85
CA ARG A 154 56.95 24.49 -50.86
C ARG A 154 58.24 24.83 -51.63
N PHE A 155 58.69 26.08 -51.58
CA PHE A 155 59.93 26.53 -52.22
C PHE A 155 61.09 26.56 -51.21
N GLU A 156 62.26 26.11 -51.64
CA GLU A 156 63.51 26.21 -50.87
C GLU A 156 64.14 27.60 -51.02
N TYR A 157 64.00 28.20 -52.20
CA TYR A 157 64.44 29.56 -52.50
C TYR A 157 63.30 30.42 -53.02
N VAL A 158 63.28 31.68 -52.56
CA VAL A 158 62.42 32.73 -53.10
C VAL A 158 63.31 33.90 -53.50
N ILE A 159 63.31 34.22 -54.79
CA ILE A 159 63.99 35.34 -55.39
C ILE A 159 62.94 36.42 -55.64
N LEU A 160 63.12 37.60 -55.05
CA LEU A 160 62.22 38.74 -55.18
C LEU A 160 62.95 39.87 -55.89
N ARG A 161 62.53 40.24 -57.10
CA ARG A 161 62.87 41.51 -57.73
C ARG A 161 61.67 42.45 -57.64
N ALA A 162 61.90 43.65 -57.14
CA ALA A 162 60.88 44.67 -56.93
C ALA A 162 61.55 46.04 -56.83
N GLY A 163 60.79 47.12 -57.07
CA GLY A 163 61.31 48.48 -56.92
C GLY A 163 61.80 48.78 -55.50
N ILE A 164 62.76 49.69 -55.35
CA ILE A 164 63.12 50.26 -54.03
C ILE A 164 61.91 50.93 -53.35
N GLU A 165 61.03 51.53 -54.15
CA GLU A 165 59.84 52.26 -53.73
C GLU A 165 58.57 51.75 -54.45
N PRO A 166 57.36 52.06 -53.96
CA PRO A 166 56.11 51.58 -54.55
C PRO A 166 55.76 52.30 -55.87
N PHE A 167 56.42 51.91 -56.96
CA PHE A 167 56.26 52.48 -58.30
C PHE A 167 54.91 52.14 -59.01
N TYR A 168 54.04 51.36 -58.36
CA TYR A 168 52.72 50.97 -58.86
C TYR A 168 51.66 51.12 -57.76
N GLU A 169 50.41 51.34 -58.17
CA GLU A 169 49.28 51.56 -57.26
C GLU A 169 49.14 50.43 -56.22
N GLY A 170 49.16 50.79 -54.93
CA GLY A 170 48.92 49.85 -53.82
C GLY A 170 49.90 48.69 -53.71
N ASN A 171 51.12 48.82 -54.24
CA ASN A 171 52.20 47.83 -54.09
C ASN A 171 53.20 48.25 -52.98
N LYS A 172 54.20 47.41 -52.71
CA LYS A 172 55.32 47.66 -51.81
C LYS A 172 56.66 47.56 -52.53
N GLY A 173 57.63 48.36 -52.07
CA GLY A 173 59.03 48.19 -52.45
C GLY A 173 59.68 46.98 -51.75
N LEU A 174 60.82 46.51 -52.28
CA LEU A 174 61.49 45.27 -51.89
C LEU A 174 61.74 45.15 -50.37
N ASP A 175 62.18 46.23 -49.72
CA ASP A 175 62.50 46.25 -48.29
C ASP A 175 61.26 46.07 -47.38
N ALA A 176 60.05 46.20 -47.91
CA ALA A 176 58.80 45.85 -47.22
C ALA A 176 58.27 44.44 -47.59
N LEU A 177 58.78 43.81 -48.66
CA LEU A 177 58.47 42.43 -49.03
C LEU A 177 59.38 41.41 -48.31
N ILE A 178 60.67 41.73 -48.11
CA ILE A 178 61.61 40.87 -47.38
C ILE A 178 61.08 40.50 -45.97
N PRO A 179 60.55 41.44 -45.14
CA PRO A 179 59.94 41.09 -43.85
C PRO A 179 58.72 40.19 -43.96
N MET A 180 57.90 40.29 -45.02
CA MET A 180 56.73 39.44 -45.23
C MET A 180 57.16 37.99 -45.48
N ALA A 181 58.13 37.76 -46.37
CA ALA A 181 58.71 36.45 -46.58
C ALA A 181 59.43 35.93 -45.31
N THR A 182 60.10 36.81 -44.57
CA THR A 182 60.79 36.44 -43.31
C THR A 182 59.81 35.93 -42.25
N GLN A 183 58.66 36.59 -42.07
CA GLN A 183 57.58 36.13 -41.17
C GLN A 183 56.93 34.82 -41.63
N ALA A 184 57.08 34.45 -42.90
CA ALA A 184 56.66 33.17 -43.47
C ALA A 184 57.73 32.06 -43.38
N GLY A 185 58.81 32.28 -42.61
CA GLY A 185 59.85 31.27 -42.39
C GLY A 185 60.94 31.22 -43.46
N PHE A 186 61.27 32.36 -44.05
CA PHE A 186 62.43 32.53 -44.93
C PHE A 186 63.48 33.44 -44.27
N ARG A 187 64.70 33.43 -44.80
CA ARG A 187 65.80 34.28 -44.39
C ARG A 187 66.53 34.82 -45.61
N ALA A 188 66.69 36.15 -45.67
CA ALA A 188 67.51 36.77 -46.71
C ALA A 188 68.97 36.29 -46.61
N VAL A 189 69.54 35.90 -47.74
CA VAL A 189 70.93 35.40 -47.86
C VAL A 189 71.76 36.19 -48.86
N GLY A 190 71.13 36.92 -49.78
CA GLY A 190 71.82 37.81 -50.73
C GLY A 190 70.92 38.95 -51.20
N ARG A 191 71.56 40.00 -51.70
CA ARG A 191 70.94 41.15 -52.39
C ARG A 191 71.81 41.49 -53.60
N SER A 192 71.22 41.62 -54.78
CA SER A 192 71.85 42.23 -55.96
C SER A 192 71.31 43.64 -56.15
N GLU A 193 72.20 44.55 -56.51
CA GLU A 193 71.92 45.95 -56.85
C GLU A 193 72.53 46.27 -58.24
N GLU A 194 72.62 45.26 -59.12
CA GLU A 194 72.99 45.41 -60.53
C GLU A 194 71.99 46.33 -61.29
N ASP A 195 70.73 46.29 -60.88
CA ASP A 195 69.72 47.33 -61.09
C ASP A 195 69.46 47.99 -59.73
N PRO A 196 69.80 49.28 -59.54
CA PRO A 196 69.64 49.97 -58.26
C PRO A 196 68.20 50.44 -58.00
N ASP A 197 67.37 50.55 -59.05
CA ASP A 197 65.97 50.96 -58.94
C ASP A 197 65.06 49.75 -58.70
N PHE A 198 65.39 48.60 -59.30
CA PHE A 198 64.75 47.30 -59.09
C PHE A 198 65.75 46.23 -58.59
N PRO A 199 66.26 46.37 -57.35
CA PRO A 199 67.15 45.39 -56.75
C PRO A 199 66.46 44.03 -56.58
N GLN A 200 67.29 43.01 -56.37
CA GLN A 200 66.84 41.63 -56.16
C GLN A 200 67.29 41.12 -54.80
N ALA A 201 66.38 40.51 -54.03
CA ALA A 201 66.71 39.78 -52.81
C ALA A 201 66.59 38.26 -53.03
N THR A 202 67.61 37.52 -52.62
CA THR A 202 67.58 36.05 -52.55
C THR A 202 67.30 35.64 -51.12
N LEU A 203 66.21 34.91 -50.90
CA LEU A 203 65.84 34.34 -49.62
C LEU A 203 65.87 32.81 -49.69
N VAL A 204 66.34 32.18 -48.63
CA VAL A 204 66.27 30.71 -48.43
C VAL A 204 65.26 30.38 -47.34
N LYS A 205 64.64 29.21 -47.44
CA LYS A 205 63.76 28.65 -46.40
C LYS A 205 64.55 28.47 -45.11
N ASP A 206 63.93 28.82 -43.98
CA ASP A 206 64.52 28.71 -42.65
C ASP A 206 63.72 27.66 -41.83
N PRO A 207 64.11 26.37 -41.89
CA PRO A 207 63.35 25.29 -41.24
C PRO A 207 63.32 25.43 -39.72
N LEU A 208 64.33 26.06 -39.10
CA LEU A 208 64.34 26.34 -37.67
C LEU A 208 63.30 27.41 -37.30
N THR A 209 63.11 28.43 -38.13
CA THR A 209 62.07 29.45 -37.92
C THR A 209 60.67 28.84 -38.07
N LEU A 210 60.46 27.98 -39.07
CA LEU A 210 59.22 27.23 -39.26
C LEU A 210 58.93 26.28 -38.08
N GLU A 211 59.93 25.52 -37.62
CA GLU A 211 59.77 24.61 -36.48
C GLU A 211 59.48 25.38 -35.18
N ASN A 212 60.22 26.46 -34.88
CA ASN A 212 59.98 27.28 -33.69
C ASN A 212 58.56 27.86 -33.68
N ARG A 213 58.05 28.35 -34.83
CA ARG A 213 56.67 28.80 -34.95
C ARG A 213 55.67 27.67 -34.67
N ALA A 214 55.85 26.51 -35.31
CA ALA A 214 54.98 25.36 -35.09
C ALA A 214 55.03 24.83 -33.64
N LEU A 215 56.16 24.98 -32.94
CA LEU A 215 56.30 24.67 -31.51
C LEU A 215 55.58 25.69 -30.62
N GLN A 216 55.63 26.99 -30.94
CA GLN A 216 54.89 28.05 -30.21
C GLN A 216 53.37 27.90 -30.37
N GLU A 217 52.89 27.57 -31.57
CA GLU A 217 51.48 27.26 -31.84
C GLU A 217 51.01 26.00 -31.09
N LYS A 218 51.87 24.96 -30.99
CA LYS A 218 51.62 23.78 -30.13
C LYS A 218 51.62 24.13 -28.64
N GLN A 219 52.57 24.95 -28.17
CA GLN A 219 52.69 25.34 -26.76
C GLN A 219 51.43 26.10 -26.31
N THR A 220 51.05 27.16 -27.01
CA THR A 220 49.86 27.96 -26.69
C THR A 220 48.57 27.13 -26.70
N THR A 221 48.45 26.17 -27.63
CA THR A 221 47.35 25.19 -27.67
C THR A 221 47.35 24.28 -26.44
N LEU A 222 48.52 23.79 -26.00
CA LEU A 222 48.65 22.95 -24.81
C LEU A 222 48.37 23.71 -23.51
N GLU A 223 48.82 24.96 -23.39
CA GLU A 223 48.53 25.84 -22.24
C GLU A 223 47.03 26.12 -22.10
N ALA A 224 46.34 26.42 -23.21
CA ALA A 224 44.88 26.58 -23.22
C ALA A 224 44.15 25.29 -22.80
N ARG A 225 44.66 24.12 -23.24
CA ARG A 225 44.13 22.80 -22.85
C ARG A 225 44.37 22.49 -21.36
N LEU A 226 45.55 22.80 -20.82
CA LEU A 226 45.86 22.63 -19.39
C LEU A 226 44.94 23.47 -18.52
N LYS A 227 44.81 24.78 -18.81
CA LYS A 227 43.90 25.70 -18.12
C LYS A 227 42.44 25.23 -18.13
N THR A 228 42.02 24.60 -19.24
CA THR A 228 40.68 23.99 -19.35
C THR A 228 40.56 22.75 -18.45
N LEU A 229 41.55 21.86 -18.48
CA LEU A 229 41.57 20.65 -17.65
C LEU A 229 41.57 20.98 -16.15
N GLU A 230 42.37 21.95 -15.71
CA GLU A 230 42.38 22.44 -14.31
C GLU A 230 40.99 22.92 -13.87
N GLY A 231 40.28 23.66 -14.72
CA GLY A 231 38.89 24.07 -14.47
C GLY A 231 37.93 22.89 -14.32
N THR A 232 38.06 21.86 -15.18
CA THR A 232 37.24 20.63 -15.06
C THR A 232 37.59 19.82 -13.80
N LEU A 233 38.86 19.75 -13.42
CA LEU A 233 39.33 19.03 -12.24
C LEU A 233 38.84 19.71 -10.96
N LYS A 234 38.95 21.04 -10.87
CA LYS A 234 38.44 21.83 -9.73
C LYS A 234 36.92 21.71 -9.57
N THR A 235 36.16 21.71 -10.67
CA THR A 235 34.71 21.53 -10.63
C THR A 235 34.29 20.08 -10.34
N ALA A 236 35.06 19.08 -10.77
CA ALA A 236 34.88 17.69 -10.38
C ALA A 236 35.14 17.47 -8.88
N GLN A 237 36.22 18.03 -8.33
CA GLN A 237 36.52 18.00 -6.89
C GLN A 237 35.40 18.63 -6.06
N ALA A 238 34.89 19.80 -6.46
CA ALA A 238 33.78 20.46 -5.78
C ALA A 238 32.45 19.67 -5.84
N ARG A 239 32.25 18.86 -6.88
CA ARG A 239 31.13 17.91 -6.95
C ARG A 239 31.35 16.70 -6.04
N ALA A 240 32.57 16.17 -5.98
CA ALA A 240 32.92 15.04 -5.13
C ALA A 240 32.74 15.36 -3.63
N THR A 241 33.24 16.50 -3.16
CA THR A 241 33.06 16.92 -1.75
C THR A 241 31.59 17.18 -1.39
N LYS A 242 30.80 17.75 -2.32
CA LYS A 242 29.35 17.91 -2.13
C LYS A 242 28.63 16.56 -2.07
N ALA A 243 29.01 15.59 -2.91
CA ALA A 243 28.45 14.25 -2.90
C ALA A 243 28.80 13.48 -1.61
N GLU A 244 30.02 13.64 -1.10
CA GLU A 244 30.46 13.06 0.19
C GLU A 244 29.66 13.64 1.36
N GLY A 245 29.38 14.95 1.36
CA GLY A 245 28.50 15.60 2.34
C GLY A 245 27.08 15.03 2.31
N ALA A 246 26.44 15.01 1.14
CA ALA A 246 25.09 14.46 0.97
C ALA A 246 25.01 12.96 1.34
N TRP A 247 26.07 12.19 1.09
CA TRP A 247 26.13 10.78 1.50
C TRP A 247 26.14 10.62 3.03
N LYS A 248 26.84 11.51 3.75
CA LYS A 248 26.84 11.51 5.24
C LYS A 248 25.46 11.85 5.78
N GLU A 249 24.80 12.88 5.26
CA GLU A 249 23.41 13.26 5.64
C GLU A 249 22.43 12.10 5.42
N VAL A 250 22.50 11.42 4.27
CA VAL A 250 21.64 10.25 3.97
C VAL A 250 21.95 9.08 4.90
N ASN A 251 23.22 8.83 5.24
CA ASN A 251 23.62 7.76 6.16
C ASN A 251 23.13 8.03 7.60
N GLU A 252 23.17 9.28 8.06
CA GLU A 252 22.62 9.68 9.37
C GLU A 252 21.09 9.60 9.39
N SER A 253 20.41 10.06 8.33
CA SER A 253 18.96 9.90 8.18
C SER A 253 18.52 8.44 8.17
N LEU A 254 19.28 7.57 7.48
CA LEU A 254 19.03 6.13 7.44
C LEU A 254 19.21 5.49 8.83
N LYS A 255 20.27 5.84 9.58
CA LYS A 255 20.45 5.38 10.97
C LYS A 255 19.28 5.79 11.85
N ALA A 256 18.87 7.06 11.81
CA ALA A 256 17.72 7.54 12.57
C ALA A 256 16.45 6.75 12.23
N LYS A 257 16.18 6.52 10.93
CA LYS A 257 15.02 5.72 10.50
C LYS A 257 15.12 4.25 10.89
N THR A 258 16.30 3.63 10.93
CA THR A 258 16.44 2.27 11.47
C THR A 258 16.15 2.19 12.97
N SER A 259 16.49 3.23 13.75
CA SER A 259 16.15 3.30 15.18
C SER A 259 14.64 3.46 15.40
N GLU A 260 13.98 4.31 14.62
CA GLU A 260 12.53 4.51 14.64
C GLU A 260 11.76 3.22 14.24
N LEU A 261 12.30 2.47 13.27
CA LEU A 261 11.74 1.19 12.84
C LEU A 261 11.92 0.08 13.90
N ALA A 262 13.05 0.07 14.62
CA ALA A 262 13.23 -0.79 15.79
C ALA A 262 12.22 -0.45 16.91
N GLU A 263 12.13 0.81 17.32
CA GLU A 263 11.17 1.26 18.34
C GLU A 263 9.71 0.93 17.99
N THR A 264 9.32 1.08 16.72
CA THR A 264 7.96 0.76 16.28
C THR A 264 7.70 -0.75 16.22
N THR A 265 8.73 -1.56 15.94
CA THR A 265 8.68 -3.02 16.05
C THR A 265 8.51 -3.48 17.50
N ASP A 266 9.24 -2.89 18.45
CA ASP A 266 9.09 -3.17 19.88
C ASP A 266 7.71 -2.76 20.41
N LYS A 267 7.19 -1.60 19.98
CA LYS A 267 5.83 -1.15 20.32
C LYS A 267 4.77 -2.09 19.72
N LEU A 268 4.97 -2.60 18.51
CA LEU A 268 4.05 -3.55 17.85
C LEU A 268 4.05 -4.91 18.54
N THR A 269 5.22 -5.48 18.83
CA THR A 269 5.31 -6.77 19.54
C THR A 269 4.74 -6.68 20.96
N ALA A 270 5.00 -5.59 21.68
CA ALA A 270 4.38 -5.34 22.99
C ALA A 270 2.85 -5.17 22.91
N ALA A 271 2.32 -4.52 21.86
CA ALA A 271 0.88 -4.41 21.62
C ALA A 271 0.27 -5.79 21.29
N GLN A 272 0.93 -6.61 20.48
CA GLN A 272 0.48 -7.95 20.12
C GLN A 272 0.49 -8.91 21.32
N ALA A 273 1.49 -8.82 22.20
CA ALA A 273 1.52 -9.55 23.47
C ALA A 273 0.43 -9.11 24.46
N ARG A 274 0.02 -7.83 24.43
CA ARG A 274 -1.15 -7.35 25.19
C ARG A 274 -2.45 -7.88 24.59
N ALA A 275 -2.56 -7.94 23.26
CA ALA A 275 -3.74 -8.45 22.56
C ALA A 275 -3.97 -9.95 22.85
N THR A 276 -2.94 -10.80 22.77
CA THR A 276 -3.05 -12.22 23.11
C THR A 276 -3.39 -12.46 24.58
N LYS A 277 -2.83 -11.66 25.50
CA LYS A 277 -3.20 -11.70 26.92
C LYS A 277 -4.66 -11.29 27.16
N ALA A 278 -5.14 -10.25 26.46
CA ALA A 278 -6.53 -9.81 26.53
C ALA A 278 -7.50 -10.85 25.95
N GLU A 279 -7.13 -11.53 24.86
CA GLU A 279 -7.90 -12.63 24.28
C GLU A 279 -7.99 -13.84 25.24
N GLY A 280 -6.89 -14.17 25.94
CA GLY A 280 -6.87 -15.18 27.01
C GLY A 280 -7.83 -14.83 28.15
N ALA A 281 -7.71 -13.62 28.71
CA ALA A 281 -8.61 -13.15 29.76
C ALA A 281 -10.08 -13.09 29.32
N TRP A 282 -10.35 -12.75 28.05
CA TRP A 282 -11.71 -12.77 27.49
C TRP A 282 -12.25 -14.21 27.39
N LYS A 283 -11.42 -15.20 27.05
CA LYS A 283 -11.81 -16.62 27.07
C LYS A 283 -12.14 -17.08 28.48
N GLU A 284 -11.31 -16.77 29.48
CA GLU A 284 -11.56 -17.08 30.89
C GLU A 284 -12.88 -16.45 31.39
N VAL A 285 -13.13 -15.17 31.08
CA VAL A 285 -14.39 -14.48 31.42
C VAL A 285 -15.59 -15.12 30.73
N ASN A 286 -15.47 -15.52 29.46
CA ASN A 286 -16.52 -16.18 28.70
C ASN A 286 -16.82 -17.59 29.24
N GLU A 287 -15.81 -18.35 29.67
CA GLU A 287 -15.99 -19.64 30.34
C GLU A 287 -16.58 -19.50 31.74
N SER A 288 -16.15 -18.50 32.52
CA SER A 288 -16.77 -18.16 33.80
C SER A 288 -18.24 -17.74 33.64
N LEU A 289 -18.58 -17.00 32.59
CA LEU A 289 -19.95 -16.59 32.27
C LEU A 289 -20.80 -17.77 31.79
N LYS A 290 -20.23 -18.73 31.03
CA LYS A 290 -20.89 -20.01 30.70
C LYS A 290 -21.14 -20.87 31.95
N ALA A 291 -20.16 -20.96 32.85
CA ALA A 291 -20.32 -21.67 34.12
C ALA A 291 -21.45 -21.03 34.95
N LYS A 292 -21.41 -19.71 35.16
CA LYS A 292 -22.45 -18.98 35.90
C LYS A 292 -23.83 -19.03 35.22
N THR A 293 -23.92 -19.05 33.90
CA THR A 293 -25.22 -19.24 33.22
C THR A 293 -25.73 -20.68 33.33
N SER A 294 -24.85 -21.68 33.43
CA SER A 294 -25.23 -23.05 33.79
C SER A 294 -25.68 -23.15 35.26
N GLU A 295 -24.99 -22.52 36.20
CA GLU A 295 -25.40 -22.42 37.61
C GLU A 295 -26.74 -21.68 37.77
N LEU A 296 -26.96 -20.60 37.02
CA LEU A 296 -28.22 -19.87 36.99
C LEU A 296 -29.35 -20.70 36.36
N SER A 297 -29.06 -21.50 35.33
CA SER A 297 -30.04 -22.48 34.80
C SER A 297 -30.37 -23.53 35.84
N GLU A 298 -29.37 -24.16 36.46
CA GLU A 298 -29.59 -25.16 37.51
C GLU A 298 -30.34 -24.60 38.73
N THR A 299 -30.06 -23.36 39.14
CA THR A 299 -30.77 -22.72 40.26
C THR A 299 -32.17 -22.28 39.86
N ALA A 300 -32.43 -21.89 38.61
CA ALA A 300 -33.77 -21.68 38.09
C ALA A 300 -34.57 -23.01 37.98
N ASP A 301 -33.93 -24.11 37.56
CA ASP A 301 -34.54 -25.45 37.55
C ASP A 301 -34.82 -25.95 38.98
N LYS A 302 -33.90 -25.72 39.93
CA LYS A 302 -34.12 -26.01 41.36
C LYS A 302 -35.21 -25.13 41.97
N LEU A 303 -35.28 -23.84 41.62
CA LEU A 303 -36.30 -22.91 42.09
C LEU A 303 -37.68 -23.26 41.53
N THR A 304 -37.81 -23.53 40.23
CA THR A 304 -39.07 -23.96 39.61
C THR A 304 -39.51 -25.33 40.12
N ALA A 305 -38.59 -26.27 40.36
CA ALA A 305 -38.90 -27.54 41.03
C ALA A 305 -39.32 -27.35 42.51
N ALA A 306 -38.71 -26.42 43.24
CA ALA A 306 -39.11 -26.07 44.59
C ALA A 306 -40.48 -25.35 44.63
N GLN A 307 -40.75 -24.48 43.66
CA GLN A 307 -42.01 -23.75 43.54
C GLN A 307 -43.14 -24.68 43.07
N ALA A 308 -42.87 -25.65 42.19
CA ALA A 308 -43.81 -26.72 41.87
C ALA A 308 -44.07 -27.68 43.05
N ARG A 309 -43.09 -27.85 43.95
CA ARG A 309 -43.31 -28.56 45.24
C ARG A 309 -44.11 -27.70 46.21
N ALA A 310 -43.90 -26.38 46.24
CA ALA A 310 -44.65 -25.46 47.08
C ALA A 310 -46.13 -25.42 46.64
N THR A 311 -46.42 -25.19 45.36
CA THR A 311 -47.80 -25.22 44.85
C THR A 311 -48.46 -26.59 44.98
N LYS A 312 -47.69 -27.68 44.91
CA LYS A 312 -48.22 -29.01 45.25
C LYS A 312 -48.52 -29.15 46.74
N ALA A 313 -47.63 -28.69 47.63
CA ALA A 313 -47.85 -28.72 49.06
C ALA A 313 -49.03 -27.82 49.48
N GLU A 314 -49.21 -26.66 48.84
CA GLU A 314 -50.36 -25.79 48.99
C GLU A 314 -51.65 -26.47 48.52
N ALA A 315 -51.63 -27.19 47.39
CA ALA A 315 -52.77 -27.98 46.92
C ALA A 315 -53.06 -29.21 47.82
N ASP A 316 -52.04 -29.93 48.28
CA ASP A 316 -52.17 -31.06 49.21
C ASP A 316 -52.70 -30.57 50.58
N LEU A 317 -52.29 -29.38 51.04
CA LEU A 317 -52.72 -28.76 52.31
C LEU A 317 -54.10 -28.12 52.19
N ALA A 318 -54.46 -27.54 51.04
CA ALA A 318 -55.83 -27.12 50.74
C ALA A 318 -56.79 -28.32 50.69
N ALA A 319 -56.39 -29.42 50.07
CA ALA A 319 -57.16 -30.67 50.10
C ALA A 319 -57.27 -31.25 51.52
N GLN A 320 -56.22 -31.17 52.35
CA GLN A 320 -56.32 -31.52 53.77
C GLN A 320 -57.24 -30.58 54.55
N ALA A 321 -57.25 -29.27 54.24
CA ALA A 321 -58.14 -28.30 54.86
C ALA A 321 -59.61 -28.51 54.44
N GLU A 322 -59.86 -28.93 53.21
CA GLU A 322 -61.18 -29.34 52.71
C GLU A 322 -61.64 -30.65 53.35
N ILE A 323 -60.78 -31.66 53.47
CA ILE A 323 -61.06 -32.89 54.23
C ILE A 323 -61.30 -32.57 55.72
N LEU A 324 -60.57 -31.61 56.31
CA LEU A 324 -60.80 -31.12 57.68
C LEU A 324 -62.11 -30.34 57.80
N SER A 325 -62.54 -29.58 56.79
CA SER A 325 -63.83 -28.91 56.80
C SER A 325 -64.97 -29.93 56.70
N MET A 326 -64.86 -30.91 55.79
CA MET A 326 -65.84 -32.00 55.63
C MET A 326 -65.94 -32.88 56.89
N THR A 327 -64.81 -33.29 57.47
CA THR A 327 -64.81 -34.08 58.73
C THR A 327 -65.27 -33.26 59.92
N LYS A 328 -64.97 -31.95 59.99
CA LYS A 328 -65.53 -31.06 61.02
C LYS A 328 -67.04 -30.88 60.86
N THR A 329 -67.56 -30.73 59.63
CA THR A 329 -69.02 -30.67 59.42
C THR A 329 -69.69 -32.00 59.73
N ALA A 330 -69.09 -33.14 59.36
CA ALA A 330 -69.60 -34.47 59.70
C ALA A 330 -69.64 -34.69 61.22
N ALA A 331 -68.55 -34.38 61.93
CA ALA A 331 -68.48 -34.43 63.39
C ALA A 331 -69.44 -33.44 64.06
N GLN A 332 -69.72 -32.28 63.44
CA GLN A 332 -70.71 -31.33 63.96
C GLN A 332 -72.15 -31.84 63.77
N THR A 333 -72.47 -32.48 62.65
CA THR A 333 -73.76 -33.16 62.46
C THR A 333 -73.92 -34.36 63.38
N GLU A 334 -72.85 -35.14 63.63
CA GLU A 334 -72.87 -36.27 64.55
C GLU A 334 -73.00 -35.80 66.01
N GLN A 335 -72.31 -34.73 66.41
CA GLN A 335 -72.47 -34.11 67.73
C GLN A 335 -73.90 -33.58 67.93
N ASN A 336 -74.52 -33.00 66.90
CA ASN A 336 -75.90 -32.52 66.97
C ASN A 336 -76.88 -33.70 67.09
N ALA A 337 -76.73 -34.75 66.26
CA ALA A 337 -77.55 -35.96 66.34
C ALA A 337 -77.38 -36.72 67.68
N LEU A 338 -76.21 -36.65 68.31
CA LEU A 338 -75.97 -37.19 69.65
C LEU A 338 -76.64 -36.36 70.76
N LYS A 339 -76.64 -35.02 70.65
CA LYS A 339 -77.41 -34.15 71.56
C LYS A 339 -78.92 -34.38 71.44
N GLU A 340 -79.41 -34.54 70.22
CA GLU A 340 -80.83 -34.79 69.93
C GLU A 340 -81.27 -36.17 70.45
N ARG A 341 -80.41 -37.19 70.34
CA ARG A 341 -80.60 -38.50 70.98
C ARG A 341 -80.47 -38.49 72.51
N LEU A 342 -79.74 -37.54 73.10
CA LEU A 342 -79.69 -37.35 74.55
C LEU A 342 -80.99 -36.73 75.05
N ALA A 343 -81.45 -35.63 74.44
CA ALA A 343 -82.74 -35.02 74.78
C ALA A 343 -83.91 -36.01 74.68
N GLN A 344 -83.96 -36.81 73.60
CA GLN A 344 -84.96 -37.88 73.44
C GLN A 344 -84.86 -39.00 74.48
N ARG A 345 -83.70 -39.20 75.12
CA ARG A 345 -83.52 -40.15 76.22
C ARG A 345 -83.88 -39.55 77.58
N GLU A 346 -83.61 -38.28 77.79
CA GLU A 346 -83.94 -37.54 79.01
C GLU A 346 -85.48 -37.38 79.11
N GLU A 347 -86.16 -36.97 78.03
CA GLU A 347 -87.63 -36.92 77.98
C GLU A 347 -88.28 -38.31 78.16
N ALA A 348 -87.63 -39.37 77.65
CA ALA A 348 -88.09 -40.75 77.85
C ALA A 348 -87.81 -41.30 79.27
N LEU A 349 -86.88 -40.69 80.01
CA LEU A 349 -86.62 -40.99 81.42
C LEU A 349 -87.63 -40.25 82.32
N GLU A 350 -87.84 -38.93 82.12
CA GLU A 350 -88.84 -38.17 82.88
C GLU A 350 -90.24 -38.81 82.80
N ARG A 351 -90.67 -39.23 81.60
CA ARG A 351 -91.95 -39.95 81.42
C ARG A 351 -92.00 -41.23 82.26
N LYS A 352 -90.91 -42.02 82.31
CA LYS A 352 -90.84 -43.26 83.09
C LYS A 352 -90.71 -43.04 84.60
N GLU A 353 -90.08 -41.96 85.04
CA GLU A 353 -90.07 -41.57 86.46
C GLU A 353 -91.45 -41.06 86.91
N MET A 354 -92.18 -40.38 86.02
CA MET A 354 -93.57 -39.99 86.24
C MET A 354 -94.49 -41.22 86.37
N ASP A 355 -94.37 -42.20 85.46
CA ASP A 355 -95.09 -43.48 85.52
C ASP A 355 -94.73 -44.29 86.79
N LEU A 356 -93.44 -44.37 87.14
CA LEU A 356 -93.00 -45.04 88.37
C LEU A 356 -93.56 -44.34 89.63
N GLY A 357 -93.61 -43.01 89.60
CA GLY A 357 -94.24 -42.18 90.63
C GLY A 357 -95.78 -42.32 90.70
N VAL A 358 -96.43 -42.88 89.68
CA VAL A 358 -97.85 -43.31 89.74
C VAL A 358 -97.94 -44.74 90.26
N ALA A 359 -97.10 -45.66 89.77
CA ALA A 359 -97.07 -47.05 90.19
C ALA A 359 -96.85 -47.21 91.70
N LEU A 360 -95.86 -46.50 92.28
CA LEU A 360 -95.56 -46.53 93.71
C LEU A 360 -96.71 -45.99 94.58
N ARG A 361 -97.48 -45.00 94.08
CA ARG A 361 -98.69 -44.51 94.76
C ARG A 361 -99.86 -45.49 94.68
N SER A 362 -99.98 -46.26 93.59
CA SER A 362 -100.95 -47.36 93.54
C SER A 362 -100.58 -48.50 94.48
N GLN A 363 -99.27 -48.77 94.66
CA GLN A 363 -98.77 -49.81 95.56
C GLN A 363 -98.97 -49.47 97.04
N SER A 364 -98.77 -48.21 97.45
CA SER A 364 -99.05 -47.80 98.83
C SER A 364 -100.56 -47.78 99.14
N ALA A 365 -101.40 -47.39 98.18
CA ALA A 365 -102.86 -47.49 98.31
C ALA A 365 -103.30 -48.96 98.51
N LEU A 366 -102.83 -49.88 97.67
CA LEU A 366 -103.10 -51.32 97.82
C LEU A 366 -102.62 -51.90 99.16
N GLN A 367 -101.50 -51.41 99.71
CA GLN A 367 -101.03 -51.82 101.04
C GLN A 367 -101.92 -51.27 102.17
N MET A 368 -102.40 -50.02 102.09
CA MET A 368 -103.35 -49.46 103.05
C MET A 368 -104.71 -50.16 102.98
N ASP A 369 -105.19 -50.52 101.80
CA ASP A 369 -106.41 -51.31 101.64
C ASP A 369 -106.24 -52.73 102.19
N LEU A 370 -105.11 -53.40 101.96
CA LEU A 370 -104.81 -54.72 102.57
C LEU A 370 -104.76 -54.66 104.10
N GLN A 371 -104.23 -53.57 104.67
CA GLN A 371 -104.19 -53.37 106.11
C GLN A 371 -105.58 -53.04 106.68
N THR A 372 -106.38 -52.26 105.96
CA THR A 372 -107.79 -52.00 106.29
C THR A 372 -108.63 -53.27 106.22
N LEU A 373 -108.45 -54.11 105.20
CA LEU A 373 -109.10 -55.42 105.08
C LEU A 373 -108.73 -56.35 106.24
N ARG A 374 -107.46 -56.38 106.65
CA ARG A 374 -107.01 -57.17 107.82
C ARG A 374 -107.66 -56.70 109.11
N ASN A 375 -107.64 -55.40 109.38
CA ASN A 375 -108.32 -54.83 110.56
C ASN A 375 -109.82 -55.14 110.55
N ASN A 376 -110.49 -54.98 109.41
CA ASN A 376 -111.91 -55.29 109.25
C ASN A 376 -112.21 -56.80 109.39
N TYR A 377 -111.28 -57.67 108.98
CA TYR A 377 -111.42 -59.11 109.18
C TYR A 377 -111.20 -59.52 110.64
N GLU A 378 -110.35 -58.81 111.39
CA GLU A 378 -110.21 -59.01 112.83
C GLU A 378 -111.43 -58.50 113.62
N THR A 379 -112.02 -57.35 113.27
CA THR A 379 -113.30 -56.93 113.87
C THR A 379 -114.45 -57.87 113.49
N LEU A 380 -114.61 -58.28 112.22
CA LEU A 380 -115.62 -59.30 111.86
C LEU A 380 -115.39 -60.63 112.58
N ARG A 381 -114.14 -61.02 112.87
CA ARG A 381 -113.82 -62.24 113.63
C ARG A 381 -114.10 -62.08 115.13
N ALA A 382 -113.90 -60.88 115.70
CA ALA A 382 -114.29 -60.54 117.07
C ALA A 382 -115.82 -60.49 117.21
N GLU A 383 -116.52 -59.84 116.28
CA GLU A 383 -117.99 -59.81 116.23
C GLU A 383 -118.56 -61.21 115.99
N LYS A 384 -118.00 -61.99 115.06
CA LYS A 384 -118.42 -63.38 114.87
C LYS A 384 -118.19 -64.22 116.12
N THR A 385 -117.05 -64.11 116.81
CA THR A 385 -116.84 -64.87 118.06
C THR A 385 -117.71 -64.38 119.22
N ALA A 386 -118.13 -63.11 119.23
CA ALA A 386 -119.17 -62.63 120.14
C ALA A 386 -120.57 -63.17 119.76
N GLN A 387 -120.92 -63.20 118.47
CA GLN A 387 -122.16 -63.77 117.96
C GLN A 387 -122.23 -65.28 118.15
N ASP A 388 -121.15 -66.03 117.91
CA ASP A 388 -121.04 -67.48 118.17
C ASP A 388 -121.19 -67.76 119.68
N LYS A 389 -120.72 -66.86 120.55
CA LYS A 389 -120.90 -66.95 122.02
C LYS A 389 -122.33 -66.62 122.45
N LEU A 390 -123.00 -65.67 121.80
CA LEU A 390 -124.44 -65.44 121.95
C LEU A 390 -125.25 -66.63 121.43
N LEU A 391 -124.90 -67.16 120.26
CA LEU A 391 -125.51 -68.34 119.65
C LEU A 391 -125.30 -69.57 120.51
N LEU A 392 -124.20 -69.71 121.25
CA LEU A 392 -124.01 -70.79 122.22
C LEU A 392 -124.99 -70.65 123.42
N GLN A 393 -125.21 -69.43 123.91
CA GLN A 393 -126.22 -69.14 124.95
C GLN A 393 -127.66 -69.30 124.45
N VAL A 394 -127.92 -68.97 123.20
CA VAL A 394 -129.23 -69.11 122.55
C VAL A 394 -129.50 -70.56 122.16
N THR A 395 -128.52 -71.32 121.68
CA THR A 395 -128.65 -72.75 121.32
C THR A 395 -128.60 -73.68 122.53
N THR A 396 -128.05 -73.29 123.68
CA THR A 396 -128.30 -74.03 124.94
C THR A 396 -129.76 -73.85 125.39
N ARG A 397 -130.30 -72.62 125.31
CA ARG A 397 -131.74 -72.35 125.55
C ARG A 397 -132.66 -73.02 124.51
N LEU A 398 -132.26 -73.06 123.23
CA LEU A 398 -133.03 -73.71 122.16
C LEU A 398 -132.84 -75.22 122.11
N ASN A 399 -131.75 -75.82 122.58
CA ASN A 399 -131.67 -77.29 122.75
C ASN A 399 -132.59 -77.79 123.87
N ALA A 400 -132.83 -76.97 124.90
CA ALA A 400 -133.85 -77.25 125.91
C ALA A 400 -135.29 -77.22 125.35
N ALA A 401 -135.54 -76.52 124.23
CA ALA A 401 -136.83 -76.46 123.56
C ALA A 401 -136.94 -77.41 122.34
N SER A 402 -135.86 -77.62 121.59
CA SER A 402 -135.84 -78.35 120.31
C SER A 402 -135.87 -79.87 120.50
N ARG A 403 -135.31 -80.38 121.61
CA ARG A 403 -135.52 -81.77 122.05
C ARG A 403 -136.98 -82.08 122.43
N TYR A 404 -137.84 -81.07 122.51
CA TYR A 404 -139.29 -81.20 122.67
C TYR A 404 -140.06 -81.21 121.33
N LEU A 405 -139.42 -80.85 120.21
CA LEU A 405 -140.08 -80.62 118.92
C LEU A 405 -139.57 -81.48 117.76
N HIS A 406 -138.28 -81.82 117.70
CA HIS A 406 -137.76 -82.78 116.70
C HIS A 406 -137.82 -84.25 117.16
N MET A 407 -138.91 -84.56 117.87
CA MET A 407 -139.55 -85.88 117.87
C MET A 407 -140.41 -86.08 116.59
N LEU A 408 -140.41 -85.09 115.67
CA LEU A 408 -141.18 -85.03 114.43
C LEU A 408 -140.31 -84.62 113.24
N ASN A 409 -140.44 -85.36 112.12
CA ASN A 409 -139.94 -85.16 110.75
C ASN A 409 -138.40 -84.95 110.56
N ALA A 410 -137.63 -85.69 109.75
CA ALA A 410 -137.82 -86.35 108.43
C ALA A 410 -137.85 -85.36 107.24
N ALA A 411 -137.13 -85.54 106.10
CA ALA A 411 -136.06 -86.49 105.71
C ALA A 411 -135.10 -85.89 104.61
N PRO A 412 -134.57 -86.53 103.51
CA PRO A 412 -133.18 -86.27 103.04
C PRO A 412 -132.97 -85.84 101.54
N GLY A 413 -131.69 -85.61 101.14
CA GLY A 413 -131.16 -85.39 99.77
C GLY A 413 -129.76 -84.70 99.82
N GLU A 414 -128.62 -85.21 99.32
CA GLU A 414 -128.13 -85.44 97.92
C GLU A 414 -127.60 -84.15 97.21
N THR A 415 -126.45 -84.07 96.47
CA THR A 415 -125.37 -85.02 96.04
C THR A 415 -124.06 -84.30 95.56
N ALA A 416 -122.94 -85.05 95.39
CA ALA A 416 -121.74 -84.93 94.48
C ALA A 416 -121.32 -83.56 93.82
N THR A 417 -120.05 -83.04 93.79
CA THR A 417 -118.68 -83.51 93.34
C THR A 417 -118.47 -83.71 91.82
N PRO A 418 -117.26 -83.56 91.20
CA PRO A 418 -116.02 -82.76 91.48
C PRO A 418 -115.32 -82.20 90.17
N GLU A 419 -113.96 -82.12 90.14
CA GLU A 419 -113.01 -82.33 88.99
C GLU A 419 -112.24 -81.14 88.30
N LEU A 420 -111.51 -81.41 87.20
CA LEU A 420 -110.14 -80.88 86.88
C LEU A 420 -109.90 -80.28 85.46
N ASP A 421 -108.68 -79.68 85.29
CA ASP A 421 -107.74 -79.72 84.13
C ASP A 421 -107.50 -78.50 83.18
N SER A 422 -106.55 -78.68 82.23
CA SER A 422 -105.68 -77.72 81.47
C SER A 422 -106.12 -77.57 79.96
N PRO A 423 -105.30 -77.24 78.91
CA PRO A 423 -103.95 -76.64 78.69
C PRO A 423 -103.88 -75.59 77.49
N GLU A 424 -102.79 -75.56 76.67
CA GLU A 424 -102.59 -75.00 75.27
C GLU A 424 -102.22 -73.49 75.04
N SER A 425 -101.62 -72.97 73.92
CA SER A 425 -100.68 -73.47 72.84
C SER A 425 -100.19 -72.33 71.86
N GLN A 426 -99.08 -72.54 71.08
CA GLN A 426 -98.66 -71.86 69.79
C GLN A 426 -98.24 -70.34 69.78
N GLU A 427 -97.51 -69.69 68.81
CA GLU A 427 -96.77 -70.05 67.56
C GLU A 427 -95.62 -69.02 67.15
N ASP A 428 -94.98 -69.15 65.96
CA ASP A 428 -93.78 -68.39 65.42
C ASP A 428 -94.18 -67.19 64.45
N PRO A 429 -93.49 -66.65 63.38
CA PRO A 429 -92.21 -66.94 62.67
C PRO A 429 -91.28 -65.74 62.26
N ALA A 430 -90.26 -66.00 61.39
CA ALA A 430 -89.27 -65.07 60.78
C ALA A 430 -89.53 -64.81 59.24
N PRO A 431 -88.61 -64.45 58.27
CA PRO A 431 -87.16 -64.07 58.27
C PRO A 431 -86.60 -63.03 57.20
N GLN A 432 -85.34 -62.55 57.35
CA GLN A 432 -84.26 -62.27 56.32
C GLN A 432 -84.48 -61.31 55.07
N PRO A 433 -83.49 -61.02 54.15
CA PRO A 433 -82.00 -61.13 54.12
C PRO A 433 -81.19 -59.89 53.54
N ALA A 434 -79.86 -60.08 53.45
CA ALA A 434 -78.71 -59.21 53.08
C ALA A 434 -78.50 -58.63 51.65
N ALA A 435 -77.49 -57.74 51.48
CA ALA A 435 -76.73 -57.48 50.23
C ALA A 435 -75.28 -56.90 50.43
N LYS A 436 -74.45 -56.90 49.37
CA LYS A 436 -73.01 -56.53 49.22
C LYS A 436 -72.73 -56.31 47.68
N PRO A 437 -71.51 -56.13 47.09
CA PRO A 437 -70.20 -55.54 47.48
C PRO A 437 -69.51 -54.69 46.33
N THR A 438 -68.18 -54.42 46.43
CA THR A 438 -67.17 -54.10 45.35
C THR A 438 -67.23 -52.76 44.56
N GLY A 439 -66.13 -52.20 44.00
CA GLY A 439 -64.67 -52.47 44.15
C GLY A 439 -63.78 -52.24 42.89
N LYS A 440 -62.44 -52.06 43.06
CA LYS A 440 -61.33 -52.10 42.03
C LYS A 440 -61.29 -50.94 40.98
N SER A 441 -60.19 -50.60 40.27
CA SER A 441 -58.72 -50.81 40.42
C SER A 441 -57.88 -50.06 39.33
N ARG A 442 -56.56 -49.82 39.58
CA ARG A 442 -55.42 -49.73 38.60
C ARG A 442 -55.45 -48.61 37.52
N ALA A 443 -54.38 -48.28 36.75
CA ALA A 443 -52.90 -48.22 36.93
C ALA A 443 -52.21 -47.69 35.63
N ARG A 444 -50.86 -47.53 35.62
CA ARG A 444 -49.93 -47.25 34.46
C ARG A 444 -49.90 -45.78 33.97
N LYS A 445 -48.73 -45.16 33.67
CA LYS A 445 -47.69 -45.36 32.58
C LYS A 445 -48.26 -45.07 31.17
N THR A 446 -47.62 -44.46 30.16
CA THR A 446 -46.28 -43.81 29.88
C THR A 446 -46.38 -43.13 28.47
N SER A 447 -45.52 -42.24 27.93
CA SER A 447 -44.30 -41.49 28.34
C SER A 447 -43.99 -40.37 27.30
N ALA A 448 -42.89 -39.59 27.48
CA ALA A 448 -42.24 -38.76 26.44
C ALA A 448 -41.55 -39.64 25.35
N PRO A 449 -40.97 -39.15 24.21
CA PRO A 449 -39.95 -38.07 24.19
C PRO A 449 -39.73 -37.18 22.89
N ARG A 450 -39.18 -35.97 23.11
CA ARG A 450 -37.99 -35.36 22.42
C ARG A 450 -37.76 -35.53 20.90
N LYS A 451 -37.69 -34.41 20.17
CA LYS A 451 -36.54 -34.06 19.29
C LYS A 451 -36.48 -32.59 18.85
N LYS A 452 -35.29 -31.99 18.93
CA LYS A 452 -34.86 -30.78 18.19
C LYS A 452 -34.00 -31.22 17.00
N ARG A 453 -34.00 -30.47 15.89
CA ARG A 453 -32.79 -30.14 15.13
C ARG A 453 -33.03 -28.92 14.24
N GLY A 454 -32.17 -27.92 14.36
CA GLY A 454 -32.02 -26.85 13.38
C GLY A 454 -30.69 -27.02 12.65
N ALA A 455 -30.51 -26.27 11.56
CA ALA A 455 -29.24 -26.16 10.85
C ALA A 455 -28.92 -24.67 10.65
N THR A 456 -27.71 -24.27 11.00
CA THR A 456 -27.14 -22.95 10.69
C THR A 456 -26.30 -23.01 9.44
N LYS A 457 -26.19 -21.87 8.77
CA LYS A 457 -25.09 -21.48 7.88
C LYS A 457 -24.61 -20.10 8.33
#